data_AF-A0A8T2R1M7-F1
#
_entry.id   AF-A0A8T2R1M7-F1
#
_cell.length_a   1.000
_cell.length_b   1.000
_cell.length_c   1.000
_cell.angle_alpha   90.00
_cell.angle_beta   90.00
_cell.angle_gamma   90.00
#
_symmetry.space_group_name_H-M   'P 1'
#
loop_
_entity.id
_entity.type
_entity.pdbx_description
1 polymer ?
#
loop_
_entity_poly.entity_id
_entity_poly.type
_entity_poly.pdbx_seq_one_letter_code
_entity_poly.pdbx_strand_id
1 'polypeptide(L)'
;MAAKTLSDHGINDFLILEATDKIGGRMVNTDFSGYTVEIGANWVEGVGGKHVNPIWELAKRYNLRTSKSNFDNLSSNVYNEDILKMSIQDPV
;
A
#
# COMPACT_ATOMS: atom_id res chain seq x y z
N MET A 1 -12.48 -8.49 -8.14
CA MET A 1 -11.65 -8.10 -9.31
C MET A 1 -12.39 -8.51 -10.57
N ALA A 2 -12.39 -7.69 -11.62
CA ALA A 2 -13.29 -7.84 -12.77
C ALA A 2 -13.18 -9.18 -13.51
N ALA A 3 -11.97 -9.59 -13.93
CA ALA A 3 -11.76 -10.85 -14.65
C ALA A 3 -12.26 -12.08 -13.84
N LYS A 4 -11.90 -12.15 -12.55
CA LYS A 4 -12.42 -13.21 -11.66
C LYS A 4 -13.94 -13.18 -11.57
N THR A 5 -14.53 -12.00 -11.43
CA THR A 5 -16.00 -11.86 -11.38
C THR A 5 -16.65 -12.35 -12.67
N LEU A 6 -16.09 -12.05 -13.83
CA LEU A 6 -16.58 -12.57 -15.12
C LEU A 6 -16.52 -14.10 -15.19
N SER A 7 -15.37 -14.69 -14.86
CA SER A 7 -15.20 -16.15 -14.86
C SER A 7 -16.11 -16.86 -13.86
N ASP A 8 -16.28 -16.31 -12.65
CA ASP A 8 -17.19 -16.86 -11.64
C ASP A 8 -18.66 -16.85 -12.11
N HIS A 9 -19.01 -15.99 -13.07
CA HIS A 9 -20.33 -15.93 -13.71
C HIS A 9 -20.38 -16.64 -15.08
N GLY A 10 -19.38 -17.47 -15.40
CA GLY A 10 -19.34 -18.28 -16.63
C GLY A 10 -18.94 -17.53 -17.90
N ILE A 11 -18.55 -16.26 -17.80
CA ILE A 11 -18.01 -15.48 -18.92
C ILE A 11 -16.50 -15.71 -18.95
N ASN A 12 -16.04 -16.55 -19.87
CA ASN A 12 -14.64 -16.98 -19.95
C ASN A 12 -13.93 -16.55 -21.24
N ASP A 13 -14.66 -16.01 -22.21
CA ASP A 13 -14.09 -15.52 -23.48
C ASP A 13 -13.73 -14.04 -23.35
N PHE A 14 -12.55 -13.77 -22.76
CA PHE A 14 -12.00 -12.43 -22.64
C PHE A 14 -10.47 -12.46 -22.62
N LEU A 15 -9.87 -11.33 -22.99
CA LEU A 15 -8.43 -11.12 -22.98
C LEU A 15 -8.04 -10.06 -21.95
N ILE A 16 -7.01 -10.35 -21.15
CA ILE A 16 -6.37 -9.36 -20.29
C ILE A 16 -5.12 -8.86 -21.01
N LEU A 17 -5.03 -7.55 -21.24
CA LEU A 17 -3.86 -6.90 -21.82
C LEU A 17 -3.11 -6.14 -20.73
N GLU A 18 -1.84 -6.51 -20.53
CA GLU A 18 -0.92 -5.87 -19.59
C GLU A 18 0.30 -5.40 -20.39
N ALA A 19 0.66 -4.12 -20.22
CA ALA A 19 1.72 -3.50 -21.01
C ALA A 19 3.12 -3.84 -20.46
N THR A 20 3.19 -4.17 -19.17
CA THR A 20 4.43 -4.56 -18.50
C THR A 20 4.63 -6.08 -18.56
N ASP A 21 5.79 -6.54 -18.11
CA ASP A 21 6.15 -7.95 -18.00
C ASP A 21 5.63 -8.62 -16.70
N LYS A 22 4.83 -7.90 -15.91
CA LYS A 22 4.32 -8.39 -14.63
C LYS A 22 2.84 -8.03 -14.42
N ILE A 23 2.16 -8.83 -13.61
CA ILE A 23 0.82 -8.52 -13.12
C ILE A 23 0.85 -7.49 -11.97
N GLY A 24 -0.33 -7.00 -11.58
CA GLY A 24 -0.53 -6.20 -10.36
C GLY A 24 -0.40 -4.68 -10.53
N GLY A 25 0.04 -4.19 -11.69
CA GLY A 25 0.14 -2.75 -11.97
C GLY A 25 1.02 -2.03 -10.93
N ARG A 26 0.42 -1.11 -10.15
CA ARG A 26 1.10 -0.35 -9.07
C ARG A 26 1.40 -1.15 -7.80
N MET A 27 0.97 -2.41 -7.71
CA MET A 27 1.48 -3.32 -6.68
C MET A 27 2.82 -3.88 -7.16
N VAL A 28 3.90 -3.39 -6.56
CA VAL A 28 5.28 -3.66 -6.99
C VAL A 28 6.17 -3.80 -5.77
N ASN A 29 6.96 -4.87 -5.76
CA ASN A 29 8.12 -5.00 -4.89
C ASN A 29 9.41 -5.08 -5.69
N THR A 30 10.51 -4.88 -4.99
CA THR A 30 11.86 -5.03 -5.50
C THR A 30 12.74 -5.64 -4.42
N ASP A 31 13.80 -6.32 -4.83
CA ASP A 31 14.87 -6.71 -3.92
C ASP A 31 15.76 -5.49 -3.64
N PHE A 32 16.07 -5.30 -2.35
CA PHE A 32 16.92 -4.23 -1.86
C PHE A 32 17.71 -4.73 -0.63
N SER A 33 19.03 -4.73 -0.73
CA SER A 33 19.94 -5.12 0.37
C SER A 33 19.66 -6.52 0.98
N GLY A 34 19.22 -7.49 0.15
CA GLY A 34 18.88 -8.84 0.62
C GLY A 34 17.48 -8.98 1.21
N TYR A 35 16.66 -7.93 1.11
CA TYR A 35 15.26 -7.93 1.54
C TYR A 35 14.35 -7.61 0.37
N THR A 36 13.13 -8.15 0.38
CA THR A 36 12.08 -7.72 -0.55
C THR A 36 11.31 -6.55 0.07
N VAL A 37 11.25 -5.43 -0.65
CA VAL A 37 10.55 -4.21 -0.22
C VAL A 37 9.46 -3.84 -1.22
N GLU A 38 8.28 -3.46 -0.71
CA GLU A 38 7.18 -2.96 -1.54
C GLU A 38 7.43 -1.49 -1.87
N ILE A 39 7.60 -1.17 -3.15
CA ILE A 39 7.75 0.20 -3.68
C ILE A 39 6.42 0.74 -4.26
N GLY A 40 5.37 -0.07 -4.17
CA GLY A 40 4.00 0.24 -4.54
C GLY A 40 3.07 0.33 -3.33
N ALA A 41 1.94 -0.38 -3.40
CA ALA A 41 0.99 -0.44 -2.29
C ALA A 41 1.50 -1.34 -1.15
N ASN A 42 1.67 -0.78 0.04
CA ASN A 42 2.20 -1.50 1.20
C ASN A 42 1.34 -1.40 2.48
N TRP A 43 0.27 -0.60 2.49
CA TRP A 43 -0.67 -0.45 3.62
C TRP A 43 -2.07 -0.98 3.29
N VAL A 44 -2.67 -1.66 4.26
CA VAL A 44 -4.11 -1.96 4.27
C VAL A 44 -4.77 -1.08 5.33
N GLU A 45 -5.51 -0.08 4.88
CA GLU A 45 -6.25 0.84 5.74
C GLU A 45 -7.63 0.27 6.12
N GLY A 46 -8.15 0.66 7.30
CA GLY A 46 -9.52 0.32 7.71
C GLY A 46 -9.71 -1.12 8.23
N VAL A 47 -8.78 -1.62 9.05
CA VAL A 47 -8.75 -3.02 9.52
C VAL A 47 -9.53 -3.31 10.82
N GLY A 48 -10.14 -2.30 11.46
CA GLY A 48 -10.71 -2.42 12.82
C GLY A 48 -11.95 -1.58 13.14
N GLY A 49 -12.77 -1.24 12.14
CA GLY A 49 -13.98 -0.43 12.31
C GLY A 49 -15.29 -1.19 12.08
N LYS A 50 -16.43 -0.47 12.14
CA LYS A 50 -17.77 -1.02 11.82
C LYS A 50 -17.85 -1.60 10.40
N HIS A 51 -17.09 -1.02 9.48
CA HIS A 51 -16.91 -1.50 8.12
C HIS A 51 -15.44 -1.85 7.94
N VAL A 52 -15.15 -3.14 7.82
CA VAL A 52 -13.80 -3.64 7.59
C VAL A 52 -13.51 -3.61 6.10
N ASN A 53 -12.33 -3.12 5.73
CA ASN A 53 -11.88 -3.13 4.34
C ASN A 53 -11.81 -4.59 3.81
N PRO A 54 -12.48 -4.93 2.70
CA PRO A 54 -12.42 -6.29 2.13
C PRO A 54 -11.01 -6.78 1.79
N ILE A 55 -10.07 -5.85 1.54
CA ILE A 55 -8.66 -6.20 1.35
C ILE A 55 -8.06 -6.83 2.61
N TRP A 56 -8.51 -6.43 3.81
CA TRP A 56 -8.09 -7.06 5.06
C TRP A 56 -8.53 -8.51 5.16
N GLU A 57 -9.74 -8.82 4.73
CA GLU A 57 -10.23 -10.20 4.68
C GLU A 57 -9.44 -11.05 3.68
N LEU A 58 -9.05 -10.48 2.54
CA LEU A 58 -8.16 -11.13 1.59
C LEU A 58 -6.77 -11.36 2.18
N ALA A 59 -6.19 -10.37 2.86
CA ALA A 59 -4.89 -10.50 3.51
C ALA A 59 -4.87 -11.66 4.52
N LYS A 60 -5.91 -11.78 5.35
CA LYS A 60 -6.09 -12.91 6.26
C LYS A 60 -6.27 -14.24 5.53
N ARG A 61 -7.12 -14.28 4.49
CA ARG A 61 -7.38 -15.49 3.69
C ARG A 61 -6.11 -16.06 3.06
N TYR A 62 -5.21 -15.20 2.58
CA TYR A 62 -3.94 -15.60 1.98
C TYR A 62 -2.78 -15.61 2.97
N ASN A 63 -3.06 -15.45 4.27
CA ASN A 63 -2.09 -15.51 5.36
C ASN A 63 -0.89 -14.57 5.14
N LEU A 64 -1.15 -13.34 4.66
CA LEU A 64 -0.11 -12.34 4.46
C LEU A 64 0.53 -11.95 5.78
N ARG A 65 1.86 -11.78 5.76
CA ARG A 65 2.59 -11.22 6.90
C ARG A 65 2.28 -9.73 7.01
N THR A 66 1.75 -9.33 8.17
CA THR A 66 1.33 -7.95 8.42
C THR A 66 1.95 -7.44 9.72
N SER A 67 2.32 -6.18 9.74
CA SER A 67 2.74 -5.48 10.96
C SER A 67 1.80 -4.30 11.20
N LYS A 68 1.33 -4.15 12.44
CA LYS A 68 0.50 -3.00 12.81
C LYS A 68 1.36 -1.74 12.68
N SER A 69 0.90 -0.78 11.89
CA SER A 69 1.54 0.54 11.84
C SER A 69 1.32 1.25 13.16
N ASN A 70 2.40 1.76 13.77
CA ASN A 70 2.29 2.61 14.95
C ASN A 70 1.94 4.03 14.47
N PHE A 71 0.67 4.41 14.62
CA PHE A 71 0.15 5.71 14.20
C PHE A 71 0.47 6.86 15.18
N ASP A 72 1.13 6.59 16.31
CA ASP A 72 1.56 7.63 17.26
C ASP A 72 2.60 8.61 16.67
N ASN A 73 3.07 8.37 15.44
CA ASN A 73 4.12 9.13 14.78
C ASN A 73 3.73 9.64 13.38
N LEU A 74 2.44 9.95 13.17
CA LEU A 74 1.98 10.57 11.91
C LEU A 74 2.52 12.00 11.72
N SER A 75 2.61 12.80 12.79
CA SER A 75 3.27 14.12 12.76
C SER A 75 4.78 14.02 12.46
N SER A 76 5.34 12.83 12.71
CA SER A 76 6.63 12.30 12.26
C SER A 76 7.00 12.53 10.80
N ASN A 77 6.07 12.10 9.95
CA ASN A 77 6.33 11.74 8.55
C ASN A 77 5.55 12.63 7.56
N VAL A 78 4.70 13.51 8.06
CA VAL A 78 4.15 14.62 7.29
C VAL A 78 5.14 15.77 7.46
N TYR A 79 5.80 16.17 6.37
CA TYR A 79 6.66 17.35 6.31
C TYR A 79 6.00 18.51 7.07
N ASN A 80 6.62 18.97 8.16
CA ASN A 80 6.26 20.22 8.79
C ASN A 80 7.02 21.34 8.08
N GLU A 81 6.33 22.13 7.26
CA GLU A 81 6.84 23.31 6.54
C GLU A 81 7.24 24.49 7.48
N ASP A 82 7.40 24.26 8.78
CA ASP A 82 7.81 25.30 9.74
C ASP A 82 9.32 25.34 10.06
N ILE A 83 10.16 24.50 9.45
CA ILE A 83 11.64 24.57 9.62
C ILE A 83 12.30 25.55 8.65
N LEU A 84 11.69 26.73 8.42
CA LEU A 84 12.32 27.83 7.68
C LEU A 84 12.24 29.19 8.40
N LYS A 85 11.93 29.21 9.70
CA LYS A 85 11.89 30.46 10.49
C LYS A 85 12.76 30.52 11.76
N MET A 86 13.74 29.62 11.92
CA MET A 86 14.64 29.66 13.10
C MET A 86 16.15 29.62 12.79
N SER A 87 16.58 30.01 11.59
CA SER A 87 18.01 30.20 11.27
C SER A 87 18.46 31.66 11.14
N ILE A 88 17.64 32.63 11.54
CA ILE A 88 18.10 34.04 11.62
C ILE A 88 17.66 34.62 12.96
N GLN A 89 18.46 34.38 14.00
CA GLN A 89 18.80 35.39 15.01
C GLN A 89 19.96 34.87 15.89
N ASP A 90 21.20 35.10 15.48
CA ASP A 90 22.27 35.50 16.42
C ASP A 90 22.82 36.83 15.86
N PRO A 91 22.53 37.95 16.53
CA PRO A 91 23.56 38.65 17.31
C PRO A 91 22.97 39.20 18.63
N VAL A 92 23.60 39.25 19.81
CA VAL A 92 24.98 39.56 20.24
C VAL A 92 25.21 38.81 21.56
#